data_AF-A0A971E4N0-F1
#
_entry.id   AF-A0A971E4N0-F1
#
_cell.length_a   1.000
_cell.length_b   1.000
_cell.length_c   1.000
_cell.angle_alpha   90.00
_cell.angle_beta   90.00
_cell.angle_gamma   90.00
#
_symmetry.space_group_name_H-M   'P 1'
#
loop_
_entity.id
_entity.type
_entity.pdbx_description
1 polymer ?
#
loop_
_entity_poly.entity_id
_entity_poly.type
_entity_poly.pdbx_seq_one_letter_code
_entity_poly.pdbx_strand_id
1 'polypeptide(L)'
;MNSQSRVLRSRAAVLIAVTLSLLAVVAAATVVSASQDEDTYIEFVFDSSLSMRDQISGGVSRMAVAKGVLRDVIGSLQDQPGLYIALRVYGSKVIDEYACQDSELLQPFGTVGEVRDHIIRIVESLEPRG
;
A
#
# COMPACT_ATOMS: atom_id res chain seq x y z
N MET A 1 -63.47 41.05 -5.12
CA MET A 1 -62.42 40.68 -4.15
C MET A 1 -61.98 39.23 -4.41
N ASN A 2 -61.12 38.94 -5.41
CA ASN A 2 -60.63 37.55 -5.62
C ASN A 2 -59.50 37.32 -6.66
N SER A 3 -59.10 38.33 -7.45
CA SER A 3 -58.03 38.16 -8.46
C SER A 3 -56.62 38.36 -7.87
N GLN A 4 -56.43 39.44 -7.11
CA GLN A 4 -55.14 39.80 -6.47
C GLN A 4 -54.62 38.71 -5.51
N SER A 5 -55.50 38.07 -4.75
CA SER A 5 -55.13 37.01 -3.79
C SER A 5 -54.72 35.69 -4.46
N ARG A 6 -55.23 35.39 -5.65
CA ARG A 6 -54.84 34.20 -6.43
C ARG A 6 -53.46 34.38 -7.07
N VAL A 7 -53.16 35.57 -7.57
CA VAL A 7 -51.84 35.90 -8.15
C VAL A 7 -50.75 35.86 -7.08
N LEU A 8 -51.03 36.37 -5.87
CA LEU A 8 -50.08 36.36 -4.76
C LEU A 8 -49.78 34.95 -4.24
N ARG A 9 -50.81 34.09 -4.14
CA ARG A 9 -50.66 32.67 -3.78
C ARG A 9 -49.89 31.86 -4.82
N SER A 10 -50.10 32.14 -6.11
CA SER A 10 -49.40 31.47 -7.21
C SER A 10 -47.92 31.85 -7.26
N ARG A 11 -47.60 33.13 -7.05
CA ARG A 11 -46.21 33.61 -6.95
C ARG A 11 -45.47 33.05 -5.74
N ALA A 12 -46.14 32.97 -4.59
CA ALA A 12 -45.58 32.36 -3.39
C ALA A 12 -45.30 30.86 -3.59
N ALA A 13 -46.21 30.12 -4.23
CA ALA A 13 -46.02 28.70 -4.53
C ALA A 13 -44.86 28.45 -5.50
N VAL A 14 -44.70 29.29 -6.53
CA VAL A 14 -43.56 29.20 -7.46
C VAL A 14 -42.24 29.50 -6.75
N LEU A 15 -42.18 30.54 -5.90
CA LEU A 15 -40.99 30.87 -5.14
C LEU A 15 -40.59 29.75 -4.18
N ILE A 16 -41.55 29.13 -3.48
CA ILE A 16 -41.32 27.99 -2.59
C ILE A 16 -40.83 26.76 -3.37
N ALA A 17 -41.40 26.49 -4.55
CA ALA A 17 -40.98 25.38 -5.39
C ALA A 17 -39.53 25.58 -5.91
N VAL A 18 -39.18 26.80 -6.32
CA VAL A 18 -37.83 27.15 -6.79
C VAL A 18 -36.81 27.06 -5.65
N THR A 19 -37.14 27.52 -4.44
CA THR A 19 -36.23 27.40 -3.29
C THR A 19 -36.06 25.95 -2.84
N LEU A 20 -37.12 25.13 -2.84
CA LEU A 20 -37.00 23.70 -2.54
C LEU A 20 -36.14 22.95 -3.57
N SER A 21 -36.32 23.25 -4.85
CA SER A 21 -35.54 22.61 -5.92
C SER A 21 -34.08 23.04 -5.90
N LEU A 22 -33.79 24.31 -5.58
CA LEU A 22 -32.41 24.78 -5.38
C LEU A 22 -31.74 24.11 -4.17
N LEU A 23 -32.48 23.94 -3.07
CA LEU A 23 -31.97 23.28 -1.87
C LEU A 23 -31.67 21.79 -2.10
N ALA A 24 -32.49 21.12 -2.91
CA ALA A 24 -32.28 19.72 -3.29
C ALA A 24 -31.01 19.53 -4.17
N VAL A 25 -30.72 20.47 -5.07
CA VAL A 25 -29.51 20.44 -5.91
C VAL A 25 -28.25 20.64 -5.06
N VAL A 26 -28.27 21.54 -4.08
CA VAL A 26 -27.13 21.77 -3.18
C VAL A 26 -26.88 20.57 -2.27
N ALA A 27 -27.92 19.91 -1.78
CA ALA A 27 -27.79 18.70 -0.95
C ALA A 27 -27.24 17.48 -1.73
N ALA A 28 -27.49 17.40 -3.03
CA ALA A 28 -26.95 16.33 -3.88
C ALA A 28 -25.46 16.53 -4.22
N ALA A 29 -24.93 17.76 -4.12
CA ALA A 29 -23.55 18.09 -4.47
C ALA A 29 -22.52 17.83 -3.35
N THR A 30 -22.96 17.53 -2.12
CA THR A 30 -22.08 17.46 -0.94
C THR A 30 -21.64 16.06 -0.52
N VAL A 31 -21.95 15.01 -1.29
CA VAL A 31 -21.70 13.60 -0.89
C VAL A 31 -20.56 12.88 -1.62
N VAL A 32 -19.64 13.61 -2.26
CA VAL A 32 -18.37 13.00 -2.74
C VAL A 32 -17.26 13.33 -1.75
N SER A 33 -17.21 12.60 -0.65
CA SER A 33 -15.95 12.37 0.06
C SER A 33 -15.26 11.22 -0.65
N ALA A 34 -14.43 11.54 -1.65
CA ALA A 34 -13.41 10.60 -2.10
C ALA A 34 -12.36 10.53 -1.00
N SER A 35 -12.38 9.45 -0.20
CA SER A 35 -11.15 9.01 0.44
C SER A 35 -10.18 8.73 -0.70
N GLN A 36 -9.20 9.60 -0.90
CA GLN A 36 -8.03 9.23 -1.68
C GLN A 36 -7.31 8.20 -0.81
N ASP A 37 -7.63 6.93 -1.00
CA ASP A 37 -6.78 5.84 -0.54
C ASP A 37 -5.47 6.02 -1.29
N GLU A 38 -4.50 6.70 -0.66
CA GLU A 38 -3.18 6.83 -1.25
C GLU A 38 -2.53 5.45 -1.29
N ASP A 39 -2.01 5.10 -2.47
CA ASP A 39 -1.26 3.88 -2.64
C ASP A 39 -0.07 3.84 -1.67
N THR A 40 0.07 2.72 -0.96
CA THR A 40 1.18 2.45 -0.05
C THR A 40 2.20 1.56 -0.75
N TYR A 41 3.46 1.98 -0.74
CA TYR A 41 4.58 1.24 -1.34
C TYR A 41 5.57 0.84 -0.24
N ILE A 42 5.81 -0.47 -0.09
CA ILE A 42 6.77 -1.01 0.88
C ILE A 42 7.90 -1.75 0.13
N GLU A 43 9.12 -1.23 0.20
CA GLU A 43 10.32 -1.96 -0.25
C GLU A 43 10.95 -2.69 0.94
N PHE A 44 10.95 -4.02 0.90
CA PHE A 44 11.71 -4.82 1.85
C PHE A 44 13.18 -4.86 1.41
N VAL A 45 14.08 -4.46 2.30
CA VAL A 45 15.53 -4.58 2.09
C VAL A 45 16.04 -5.71 2.97
N PHE A 46 16.65 -6.72 2.35
CA PHE A 46 17.17 -7.90 3.04
C PHE A 46 18.69 -7.96 2.96
N ASP A 47 19.34 -8.07 4.11
CA ASP A 47 20.79 -8.26 4.19
C ASP A 47 21.15 -9.73 3.95
N SER A 48 21.97 -9.97 2.93
CA SER A 48 22.57 -11.28 2.65
C SER A 48 24.08 -11.31 2.84
N SER A 49 24.68 -10.32 3.52
CA SER A 49 26.12 -10.24 3.78
C SER A 49 26.68 -11.49 4.47
N LEU A 50 28.00 -11.73 4.36
CA LEU A 50 28.69 -12.85 5.01
C LEU A 50 28.48 -12.89 6.53
N SER A 51 28.28 -11.73 7.17
CA SER A 51 27.98 -11.61 8.60
C SER A 51 26.67 -12.30 9.01
N MET A 52 25.77 -12.56 8.05
CA MET A 52 24.51 -13.27 8.28
C MET A 52 24.73 -14.78 8.51
N ARG A 53 25.93 -15.31 8.27
CA ARG A 53 26.34 -16.66 8.69
C ARG A 53 26.48 -16.79 10.20
N ASP A 54 26.79 -15.69 10.89
CA ASP A 54 27.02 -15.70 12.33
C ASP A 54 25.80 -16.27 13.06
N GLN A 55 26.07 -17.02 14.12
CA GLN A 55 25.03 -17.56 14.98
C GLN A 55 24.59 -16.52 16.00
N ILE A 56 23.31 -16.56 16.35
CA ILE A 56 22.77 -15.90 17.53
C ILE A 56 22.61 -16.92 18.67
N SER A 57 22.07 -16.48 19.81
CA SER A 57 21.72 -17.37 20.92
C SER A 57 20.86 -18.54 20.43
N GLY A 58 21.21 -19.76 20.85
CA GLY A 58 20.52 -20.98 20.43
C GLY A 58 21.08 -21.64 19.16
N GLY A 59 22.20 -21.15 18.60
CA GLY A 59 22.94 -21.83 17.51
C GLY A 59 22.32 -21.67 16.11
N VAL A 60 21.31 -20.82 15.98
CA VAL A 60 20.66 -20.49 14.70
C VAL A 60 21.40 -19.32 14.05
N SER A 61 21.59 -19.37 12.72
CA SER A 61 22.23 -18.24 12.00
C SER A 61 21.32 -17.02 11.96
N ARG A 62 21.91 -15.82 11.93
CA ARG A 62 21.17 -14.55 11.71
C ARG A 62 20.31 -14.61 10.45
N MET A 63 20.86 -15.19 9.38
CA MET A 63 20.14 -15.46 8.13
C MET A 63 18.86 -16.28 8.34
N ALA A 64 18.94 -17.41 9.06
CA ALA A 64 17.77 -18.26 9.27
C ALA A 64 16.66 -17.54 10.04
N VAL A 65 17.03 -16.73 11.03
CA VAL A 65 16.07 -15.90 11.77
C VAL A 65 15.47 -14.82 10.88
N ALA A 66 16.30 -14.09 10.12
CA ALA A 66 15.84 -13.03 9.23
C ALA A 66 14.88 -13.55 8.15
N LYS A 67 15.19 -14.70 7.54
CA LYS A 67 14.30 -15.37 6.59
C LYS A 67 12.94 -15.71 7.22
N GLY A 68 12.96 -16.26 8.43
CA GLY A 68 11.74 -16.59 9.18
C GLY A 68 10.88 -15.34 9.42
N VAL A 69 11.48 -14.28 9.98
CA VAL A 69 10.79 -13.02 10.25
C VAL A 69 10.20 -12.43 8.97
N LEU A 70 10.99 -12.33 7.89
CA LEU A 70 10.50 -11.71 6.66
C LEU A 70 9.39 -12.54 6.01
N ARG A 71 9.50 -13.88 6.00
CA ARG A 71 8.43 -14.77 5.53
C ARG A 71 7.15 -14.55 6.33
N ASP A 72 7.24 -14.48 7.65
CA ASP A 72 6.08 -14.33 8.52
C ASP A 72 5.43 -12.95 8.34
N VAL A 73 6.23 -11.88 8.23
CA VAL A 73 5.74 -10.53 7.92
C VAL A 73 5.02 -10.51 6.57
N ILE A 74 5.67 -10.95 5.49
CA ILE A 74 5.11 -10.93 4.14
C ILE A 74 3.89 -11.86 4.02
N GLY A 75 3.93 -13.03 4.66
CA GLY A 75 2.80 -13.96 4.71
C GLY A 75 1.60 -13.41 5.48
N SER A 76 1.81 -12.50 6.43
CA SER A 76 0.74 -11.86 7.21
C SER A 76 0.09 -10.66 6.51
N LEU A 77 0.71 -10.11 5.45
CA LEU A 77 0.16 -8.99 4.71
C LEU A 77 -1.14 -9.42 4.03
N GLN A 78 -2.22 -8.68 4.25
CA GLN A 78 -3.48 -8.90 3.54
C GLN A 78 -3.42 -8.30 2.14
N ASP A 79 -4.12 -8.92 1.19
CA ASP A 79 -4.29 -8.38 -0.16
C ASP A 79 -5.21 -7.15 -0.08
N GLN A 80 -4.59 -5.98 -0.09
CA GLN A 80 -5.29 -4.70 0.04
C GLN A 80 -5.12 -3.90 -1.26
N PRO A 81 -6.21 -3.36 -1.83
CA PRO A 81 -6.11 -2.40 -2.93
C PRO A 81 -5.19 -1.25 -2.54
N GLY A 82 -4.32 -0.85 -3.46
CA GLY A 82 -3.34 0.22 -3.23
C GLY A 82 -2.12 -0.18 -2.41
N LEU A 83 -1.97 -1.43 -1.95
CA LEU A 83 -0.74 -1.89 -1.29
C LEU A 83 0.18 -2.62 -2.29
N TYR A 84 1.38 -2.06 -2.48
CA TYR A 84 2.41 -2.59 -3.35
C TYR A 84 3.67 -2.92 -2.55
N ILE A 85 4.28 -4.08 -2.86
CA ILE A 85 5.49 -4.53 -2.17
C ILE A 85 6.59 -4.91 -3.16
N ALA A 86 7.84 -4.74 -2.74
CA ALA A 86 9.05 -5.07 -3.50
C ALA A 86 10.12 -5.71 -2.60
N LEU A 87 11.13 -6.36 -3.19
CA LEU A 87 12.28 -6.91 -2.47
C LEU A 87 13.59 -6.44 -3.10
N ARG A 88 14.42 -5.77 -2.30
CA ARG A 88 15.84 -5.53 -2.57
C ARG A 88 16.71 -6.40 -1.67
N VAL A 89 17.79 -6.92 -2.20
CA VAL A 89 18.78 -7.70 -1.45
C VAL A 89 20.14 -7.04 -1.51
N TYR A 90 20.82 -6.97 -0.36
CA TYR A 90 22.17 -6.44 -0.19
C TYR A 90 23.19 -7.57 0.00
N GLY A 91 24.38 -7.47 -0.59
CA GLY A 91 25.47 -8.45 -0.45
C GLY A 91 25.24 -9.76 -1.22
N SER A 92 24.59 -9.71 -2.38
CA SER A 92 24.09 -10.90 -3.11
C SER A 92 25.09 -11.55 -4.09
N LYS A 93 26.16 -10.84 -4.48
CA LYS A 93 27.03 -11.15 -5.62
C LYS A 93 28.54 -10.92 -5.38
N VAL A 94 29.00 -9.97 -4.56
CA VAL A 94 30.41 -9.48 -4.61
C VAL A 94 31.19 -9.66 -3.31
N ILE A 95 32.38 -10.28 -3.38
CA ILE A 95 33.33 -10.59 -2.25
C ILE A 95 34.44 -9.53 -2.07
N ASP A 96 34.34 -8.40 -2.76
CA ASP A 96 35.41 -7.40 -2.88
C ASP A 96 35.03 -6.06 -2.20
N GLU A 97 35.93 -5.09 -2.19
CA GLU A 97 35.82 -3.71 -1.66
C GLU A 97 34.54 -2.96 -2.10
N TYR A 98 33.84 -3.45 -3.13
CA TYR A 98 32.56 -2.96 -3.64
C TYR A 98 31.32 -3.73 -3.15
N ALA A 99 31.47 -4.74 -2.28
CA ALA A 99 30.37 -5.45 -1.63
C ALA A 99 29.37 -4.48 -0.98
N CYS A 100 29.86 -3.31 -0.54
CA CYS A 100 29.02 -2.28 0.06
C CYS A 100 28.03 -1.59 -0.90
N GLN A 101 28.19 -1.78 -2.21
CA GLN A 101 27.33 -1.21 -3.26
C GLN A 101 26.47 -2.28 -3.95
N ASP A 102 26.64 -3.55 -3.57
CA ASP A 102 25.96 -4.69 -4.16
C ASP A 102 24.55 -4.83 -3.60
N SER A 103 23.65 -3.98 -4.10
CA SER A 103 22.22 -4.10 -3.84
C SER A 103 21.44 -4.27 -5.14
N GLU A 104 20.54 -5.23 -5.18
CA GLU A 104 19.73 -5.53 -6.35
C GLU A 104 18.25 -5.63 -5.99
N LEU A 105 17.41 -5.02 -6.82
CA LEU A 105 15.95 -5.16 -6.74
C LEU A 105 15.54 -6.47 -7.41
N LEU A 106 15.50 -7.56 -6.62
CA LEU A 106 15.18 -8.90 -7.12
C LEU A 106 13.68 -9.09 -7.41
N GLN A 107 12.83 -8.35 -6.71
CA GLN A 107 11.40 -8.24 -7.03
C GLN A 107 11.04 -6.77 -7.17
N PRO A 108 10.68 -6.30 -8.37
CA PRO A 108 10.04 -4.99 -8.56
C PRO A 108 8.70 -4.89 -7.85
N PHE A 109 8.19 -3.67 -7.64
CA PHE A 109 6.88 -3.46 -7.03
C PHE A 109 5.76 -4.20 -7.79
N GLY A 110 4.89 -4.84 -7.03
CA GLY A 110 3.62 -5.40 -7.50
C GLY A 110 2.63 -5.50 -6.35
N THR A 111 1.38 -5.83 -6.68
CA THR A 111 0.36 -6.00 -5.62
C THR A 111 0.73 -7.19 -4.75
N VAL A 112 0.34 -7.18 -3.47
CA VAL A 112 0.71 -8.24 -2.51
C VAL A 112 0.42 -9.64 -3.06
N GLY A 113 -0.80 -9.86 -3.58
CA GLY A 113 -1.23 -11.17 -4.10
C GLY A 113 -0.42 -11.64 -5.32
N GLU A 114 0.10 -10.73 -6.14
CA GLU A 114 0.90 -11.08 -7.32
C GLU A 114 2.32 -11.51 -6.96
N VAL A 115 2.94 -10.84 -5.99
CA VAL A 115 4.40 -10.96 -5.76
C VAL A 115 4.78 -11.72 -4.49
N ARG A 116 3.85 -11.92 -3.54
CA ARG A 116 4.12 -12.56 -2.23
C ARG A 116 4.92 -13.85 -2.37
N ASP A 117 4.42 -14.80 -3.17
CA ASP A 117 5.03 -16.13 -3.31
C ASP A 117 6.38 -16.09 -4.05
N HIS A 118 6.58 -15.11 -4.93
CA HIS A 118 7.88 -14.93 -5.57
C HIS A 118 8.90 -14.36 -4.59
N ILE A 119 8.52 -13.36 -3.79
CA ILE A 119 9.38 -12.80 -2.74
C ILE A 119 9.79 -13.87 -1.73
N ILE A 120 8.84 -14.66 -1.23
CA ILE A 120 9.13 -15.74 -0.28
C ILE A 120 10.13 -16.74 -0.87
N ARG A 121 9.94 -17.17 -2.13
CA ARG A 121 10.88 -18.08 -2.81
C ARG A 121 12.28 -17.47 -2.98
N ILE A 122 12.37 -16.18 -3.33
CA ILE A 122 13.66 -15.49 -3.39
C ILE A 122 14.34 -15.57 -2.03
N VAL A 123 13.67 -15.10 -0.97
CA VAL A 123 14.20 -15.06 0.41
C VAL A 123 14.65 -16.45 0.88
N GLU A 124 13.88 -17.49 0.61
CA GLU A 124 14.23 -18.87 0.96
C GLU A 124 15.49 -19.36 0.23
N SER A 125 15.69 -18.93 -1.02
CA SER A 125 16.87 -19.28 -1.82
C SER A 125 18.15 -18.50 -1.47
N LEU A 126 18.04 -17.41 -0.71
CA LEU A 126 19.21 -16.57 -0.39
C LEU A 126 20.24 -17.32 0.45
N GLU A 127 21.50 -17.09 0.18
CA GLU A 127 22.60 -17.57 1.00
C GLU A 127 23.41 -16.37 1.48
N PRO A 128 24.06 -16.46 2.64
CA PRO A 128 25.01 -15.44 3.04
C PRO A 128 26.14 -15.37 2.00
N ARG A 129 26.20 -14.26 1.28
CA ARG A 129 27.16 -13.92 0.25
C ARG A 129 27.71 -12.52 0.56
N GLY A 130 28.65 -12.07 -0.22
CA GLY A 130 29.34 -10.81 0.00
C GLY A 130 30.81 -11.03 0.06
#